data_AF-R7QAZ8-F1
#
_entry.id   AF-R7QAZ8-F1
#
_cell.length_a   1.000
_cell.length_b   1.000
_cell.length_c   1.000
_cell.angle_alpha   90.00
_cell.angle_beta   90.00
_cell.angle_gamma   90.00
#
_symmetry.space_group_name_H-M   'P 1'
#
loop_
_entity.id
_entity.type
_entity.pdbx_description
1 polymer ?
#
loop_
_entity_poly.entity_id
_entity_poly.type
_entity_poly.pdbx_seq_one_letter_code
_entity_poly.pdbx_strand_id
1 'polypeptide(L)'
;MRIPSRPIISPSLVHWLSMELALVLLSTLVMVLYSVAFLVSLLGLARRSLPCSSIFIISLSSFLLSQSRPVILFFIIGLIKGTEVITNTVFCIGIIVPNVPEGLLPTVTVFLKLSAKRMAKKQVLVKKLEAVETLGSTTCICSDKTGNLTQNQKTIVHLAYNNALYTTKTAATEATFDTQVSCVKELLCIGANCAKAMFDAKHLGDTPEKSIDERKVNGDASEAGILKFSEKITSVSAIRAHNTQVSTIPFNFANKFMITINKVADGGDRLRLCMKGLLNMSWRGAQASSRRRV
;
A
#
# COMPACT_ATOMS: atom_id res chain seq x y z
N MET A 1 5.37 -40.90 -84.45
CA MET A 1 5.65 -39.92 -83.37
C MET A 1 4.34 -39.23 -82.98
N ARG A 2 3.72 -39.61 -81.86
CA ARG A 2 2.60 -38.88 -81.26
C ARG A 2 2.98 -38.52 -79.83
N ILE A 3 2.99 -37.23 -79.56
CA ILE A 3 3.24 -36.59 -78.27
C ILE A 3 2.05 -36.90 -77.35
N PRO A 4 2.25 -37.32 -76.07
CA PRO A 4 1.12 -37.49 -75.16
C PRO A 4 0.65 -36.12 -74.64
N SER A 5 -0.66 -35.95 -74.62
CA SER A 5 -1.42 -34.77 -74.19
C SER A 5 -1.30 -34.52 -72.68
N ARG A 6 -1.19 -33.24 -72.30
CA ARG A 6 -1.18 -32.78 -70.89
C ARG A 6 -2.56 -32.99 -70.24
N PRO A 7 -2.64 -33.26 -68.93
CA PRO A 7 -3.91 -33.39 -68.23
C PRO A 7 -4.59 -32.03 -68.10
N ILE A 8 -5.88 -31.97 -68.45
CA ILE A 8 -6.74 -30.80 -68.33
C ILE A 8 -7.27 -30.77 -66.90
N ILE A 9 -6.74 -29.89 -66.07
CA ILE A 9 -7.22 -29.64 -64.70
C ILE A 9 -8.49 -28.79 -64.81
N SER A 10 -9.57 -29.17 -64.12
CA SER A 10 -10.84 -28.43 -64.17
C SER A 10 -10.72 -27.06 -63.49
N PRO A 11 -11.34 -26.00 -64.03
CA PRO A 11 -11.23 -24.64 -63.48
C PRO A 11 -11.81 -24.49 -62.06
N SER A 12 -12.74 -25.36 -61.65
CA SER A 12 -13.25 -25.41 -60.27
C SER A 12 -12.20 -25.89 -59.27
N LEU A 13 -11.33 -26.83 -59.66
CA LEU A 13 -10.26 -27.34 -58.80
C LEU A 13 -9.19 -26.27 -58.56
N VAL A 14 -8.89 -25.46 -59.58
CA VAL A 14 -7.93 -24.36 -59.50
C VAL A 14 -8.44 -23.23 -58.59
N HIS A 15 -9.73 -22.92 -58.64
CA HIS A 15 -10.37 -21.94 -57.75
C HIS A 15 -10.44 -22.43 -56.30
N TRP A 16 -10.62 -23.73 -56.10
CA TRP A 16 -10.61 -24.35 -54.77
C TRP A 16 -9.20 -24.40 -54.18
N LEU A 17 -8.19 -24.76 -55.00
CA LEU A 17 -6.77 -24.70 -54.62
C LEU A 17 -6.31 -23.28 -54.26
N SER A 18 -6.78 -22.26 -54.98
CA SER A 18 -6.40 -20.87 -54.69
C SER A 18 -6.99 -20.38 -53.38
N MET A 19 -8.20 -20.83 -52.99
CA MET A 19 -8.79 -20.53 -51.68
C MET A 19 -8.06 -21.24 -50.54
N GLU A 20 -7.69 -22.52 -50.68
CA GLU A 20 -6.95 -23.23 -49.62
C GLU A 20 -5.52 -22.72 -49.46
N LEU A 21 -4.79 -22.47 -50.55
CA LEU A 21 -3.48 -21.81 -50.48
C LEU A 21 -3.62 -20.41 -49.87
N ALA A 22 -4.69 -19.68 -50.18
CA ALA A 22 -4.97 -18.39 -49.55
C ALA A 22 -5.22 -18.55 -48.06
N LEU A 23 -5.92 -19.58 -47.59
CA LEU A 23 -6.16 -19.86 -46.16
C LEU A 23 -4.86 -20.23 -45.41
N VAL A 24 -3.97 -20.97 -46.05
CA VAL A 24 -2.67 -21.36 -45.49
C VAL A 24 -1.73 -20.16 -45.45
N LEU A 25 -1.69 -19.38 -46.53
CA LEU A 25 -1.02 -18.08 -46.56
C LEU A 25 -1.63 -17.12 -45.54
N LEU A 26 -2.94 -17.15 -45.31
CA LEU A 26 -3.62 -16.35 -44.28
C LEU A 26 -3.24 -16.81 -42.88
N SER A 27 -3.15 -18.13 -42.62
CA SER A 27 -2.76 -18.66 -41.30
C SER A 27 -1.29 -18.39 -40.96
N THR A 28 -0.41 -18.47 -41.97
CA THR A 28 1.01 -18.09 -41.86
C THR A 28 1.17 -16.57 -41.78
N LEU A 29 0.39 -15.79 -42.53
CA LEU A 29 0.31 -14.33 -42.36
C LEU A 29 -0.21 -13.97 -40.97
N VAL A 30 -1.20 -14.67 -40.44
CA VAL A 30 -1.73 -14.44 -39.09
C VAL A 30 -0.64 -14.75 -38.06
N MET A 31 0.10 -15.85 -38.20
CA MET A 31 1.26 -16.15 -37.34
C MET A 31 2.36 -15.10 -37.44
N VAL A 32 2.68 -14.62 -38.65
CA VAL A 32 3.66 -13.54 -38.91
C VAL A 32 3.15 -12.19 -38.38
N LEU A 33 1.88 -11.86 -38.57
CA LEU A 33 1.24 -10.65 -38.07
C LEU A 33 1.15 -10.67 -36.54
N TYR A 34 0.87 -11.82 -35.92
CA TYR A 34 0.95 -12.00 -34.47
C TYR A 34 2.37 -11.78 -33.98
N SER A 35 3.38 -12.31 -34.66
CA SER A 35 4.77 -12.12 -34.26
C SER A 35 5.28 -10.69 -34.53
N VAL A 36 4.84 -10.00 -35.57
CA VAL A 36 5.17 -8.59 -35.87
C VAL A 36 4.42 -7.62 -34.94
N ALA A 37 3.12 -7.80 -34.71
CA ALA A 37 2.35 -7.00 -33.74
C ALA A 37 2.91 -7.18 -32.31
N PHE A 38 3.43 -8.37 -32.02
CA PHE A 38 4.12 -8.67 -30.77
C PHE A 38 5.52 -8.03 -30.70
N LEU A 39 6.28 -8.01 -31.81
CA LEU A 39 7.56 -7.31 -31.91
C LEU A 39 7.40 -5.78 -31.73
N VAL A 40 6.34 -5.21 -32.29
CA VAL A 40 5.96 -3.79 -32.12
C VAL A 40 5.56 -3.51 -30.67
N SER A 41 4.88 -4.47 -30.00
CA SER A 41 4.59 -4.38 -28.57
C SER A 41 5.87 -4.45 -27.72
N LEU A 42 6.84 -5.30 -28.10
CA LEU A 42 8.18 -5.37 -27.50
C LEU A 42 8.94 -4.04 -27.61
N LEU A 43 8.90 -3.40 -28.78
CA LEU A 43 9.55 -2.10 -29.03
C LEU A 43 8.89 -0.96 -28.23
N GLY A 44 7.57 -1.00 -28.03
CA GLY A 44 6.84 -0.04 -27.21
C GLY A 44 7.07 -0.18 -25.69
N LEU A 45 7.52 -1.35 -25.24
CA LEU A 45 7.61 -1.71 -23.82
C LEU A 45 9.00 -1.53 -23.20
N ALA A 46 10.03 -1.21 -24.00
CA ALA A 46 11.41 -1.00 -23.55
C ALA A 46 11.63 0.15 -22.54
N ARG A 47 10.58 0.85 -22.10
CA ARG A 47 10.63 1.97 -21.15
C ARG A 47 10.00 1.70 -19.77
N ARG A 48 9.47 0.50 -19.48
CA ARG A 48 8.84 0.19 -18.18
C ARG A 48 9.38 -1.11 -17.59
N SER A 49 9.51 -1.19 -16.27
CA SER A 49 9.68 -2.46 -15.56
C SER A 49 8.51 -3.37 -15.92
N LEU A 50 8.79 -4.32 -16.81
CA LEU A 50 7.78 -5.25 -17.33
C LEU A 50 7.35 -6.21 -16.22
N PRO A 51 6.04 -6.48 -16.08
CA PRO A 51 5.57 -7.52 -15.17
C PRO A 51 6.15 -8.89 -15.59
N CYS A 52 6.36 -9.81 -14.64
CA CYS A 52 6.96 -11.12 -14.92
C CYS A 52 6.15 -11.93 -15.97
N SER A 53 4.84 -11.70 -16.07
CA SER A 53 3.96 -12.27 -17.08
C SER A 53 4.34 -11.81 -18.49
N SER A 54 4.80 -10.57 -18.66
CA SER A 54 5.35 -10.11 -19.95
C SER A 54 6.66 -10.82 -20.29
N ILE A 55 7.55 -11.03 -19.33
CA ILE A 55 8.80 -11.80 -19.55
C ILE A 55 8.46 -13.25 -19.95
N PHE A 56 7.50 -13.86 -19.25
CA PHE A 56 7.03 -15.21 -19.57
C PHE A 56 6.42 -15.31 -20.97
N ILE A 57 5.61 -14.33 -21.39
CA ILE A 57 5.05 -14.30 -22.76
C ILE A 57 6.17 -14.12 -23.80
N ILE A 58 7.19 -13.31 -23.52
CA ILE A 58 8.37 -13.16 -24.40
C ILE A 58 9.11 -14.50 -24.53
N SER A 59 9.38 -15.20 -23.44
CA SER A 59 10.03 -16.53 -23.47
C SER A 59 9.18 -17.59 -24.16
N LEU A 60 7.86 -17.54 -24.01
CA LEU A 60 6.93 -18.44 -24.70
C LEU A 60 6.93 -18.17 -26.21
N SER A 61 6.97 -16.91 -26.62
CA SER A 61 7.01 -16.53 -28.04
C SER A 61 8.29 -16.99 -28.73
N SER A 62 9.45 -16.87 -28.07
CA SER A 62 10.72 -17.36 -28.61
C SER A 62 10.74 -18.89 -28.70
N PHE A 63 10.11 -19.57 -27.74
CA PHE A 63 9.91 -21.02 -27.81
C PHE A 63 9.03 -21.43 -29.00
N LEU A 64 7.90 -20.76 -29.23
CA LEU A 64 7.03 -21.03 -30.39
C LEU A 64 7.73 -20.79 -31.73
N LEU A 65 8.55 -19.72 -31.83
CA LEU A 65 9.39 -19.47 -33.01
C LEU A 65 10.41 -20.60 -33.23
N SER A 66 10.98 -21.16 -32.17
CA SER A 66 11.88 -22.32 -32.28
C SER A 66 11.17 -23.55 -32.86
N GLN A 67 9.91 -23.80 -32.47
CA GLN A 67 9.10 -24.92 -32.96
C GLN A 67 8.67 -24.80 -34.43
N SER A 68 8.77 -23.61 -35.04
CA SER A 68 8.46 -23.44 -36.47
C SER A 68 9.50 -24.09 -37.40
N ARG A 69 10.75 -24.22 -36.97
CA ARG A 69 11.85 -24.82 -37.76
C ARG A 69 11.59 -26.27 -38.20
N PRO A 70 11.20 -27.21 -37.31
CA PRO A 70 10.90 -28.59 -37.72
C PRO A 70 9.69 -28.69 -38.65
N VAL A 71 8.71 -27.78 -38.54
CA VAL A 71 7.53 -27.76 -39.43
C VAL A 71 7.94 -27.40 -40.86
N ILE A 72 8.81 -26.39 -41.02
CA ILE A 72 9.36 -26.00 -42.33
C ILE A 72 10.18 -27.15 -42.91
N LEU A 73 11.00 -27.81 -42.09
CA LEU A 73 11.80 -28.96 -42.53
C LEU A 73 10.92 -30.13 -42.98
N PHE A 74 9.88 -30.46 -42.21
CA PHE A 74 8.91 -31.50 -42.56
C PHE A 74 8.21 -31.20 -43.89
N PHE A 75 7.79 -29.94 -44.09
CA PHE A 75 7.14 -29.51 -45.33
C PHE A 75 8.06 -29.69 -46.54
N ILE A 76 9.33 -29.30 -46.45
CA ILE A 76 10.33 -29.47 -47.52
C ILE A 76 10.55 -30.97 -47.82
N ILE A 77 10.65 -31.81 -46.80
CA ILE A 77 10.81 -33.26 -46.98
C ILE A 77 9.59 -33.88 -47.68
N GLY A 78 8.37 -33.43 -47.34
CA GLY A 78 7.14 -33.87 -48.01
C GLY A 78 7.13 -33.51 -49.50
N LEU A 79 7.57 -32.30 -49.86
CA LEU A 79 7.71 -31.90 -51.26
C LEU A 79 8.72 -32.77 -52.02
N ILE A 80 9.86 -33.09 -51.40
CA ILE A 80 10.89 -33.97 -52.00
C ILE A 80 10.36 -35.40 -52.20
N LYS A 81 9.53 -35.90 -51.27
CA LYS A 81 8.89 -37.23 -51.36
C LYS A 81 7.73 -37.30 -52.36
N GLY A 82 7.33 -36.18 -52.98
CA GLY A 82 6.23 -36.14 -53.94
C GLY A 82 4.85 -36.32 -53.30
N THR A 83 4.70 -36.05 -52.00
CA THR A 83 3.36 -36.04 -51.36
C THR A 83 2.53 -34.88 -51.90
N GLU A 84 1.23 -35.10 -52.08
CA GLU A 84 0.31 -34.03 -52.45
C GLU A 84 0.40 -32.84 -51.49
N VAL A 85 0.47 -31.63 -52.05
CA VAL A 85 0.67 -30.38 -51.30
C VAL A 85 -0.41 -30.16 -50.25
N ILE A 86 -1.65 -30.56 -50.55
CA ILE A 86 -2.81 -30.44 -49.65
C ILE A 86 -2.57 -31.31 -48.41
N THR A 87 -2.26 -32.59 -48.61
CA THR A 87 -2.01 -33.55 -47.53
C THR A 87 -0.82 -33.13 -46.66
N ASN A 88 0.27 -32.66 -47.29
CA ASN A 88 1.45 -32.16 -46.57
C ASN A 88 1.11 -30.92 -45.71
N THR A 89 0.21 -30.06 -46.19
CA THR A 89 -0.22 -28.86 -45.46
C THR A 89 -1.10 -29.19 -44.27
N VAL A 90 -2.01 -30.16 -44.41
CA VAL A 90 -2.84 -30.67 -43.31
C VAL A 90 -1.95 -31.25 -42.19
N PHE A 91 -0.89 -31.98 -42.54
CA PHE A 91 0.08 -32.47 -41.56
C PHE A 91 0.84 -31.34 -40.86
N CYS A 92 1.24 -30.28 -41.56
CA CYS A 92 1.87 -29.11 -40.94
C CYS A 92 0.97 -28.42 -39.92
N ILE A 93 -0.32 -28.25 -40.23
CA ILE A 93 -1.30 -27.69 -39.29
C ILE A 93 -1.43 -28.61 -38.07
N GLY A 94 -1.48 -29.93 -38.27
CA GLY A 94 -1.52 -30.92 -37.20
C GLY A 94 -0.31 -30.91 -36.26
N ILE A 95 0.84 -30.41 -36.71
CA ILE A 95 2.05 -30.22 -35.87
C ILE A 95 2.03 -28.87 -35.16
N ILE A 96 1.53 -27.81 -35.81
CA ILE A 96 1.53 -26.45 -35.23
C ILE A 96 0.48 -26.32 -34.12
N VAL A 97 -0.76 -26.76 -34.36
CA VAL A 97 -1.89 -26.50 -33.46
C VAL A 97 -1.67 -27.02 -32.03
N PRO A 98 -1.18 -28.26 -31.81
CA PRO A 98 -0.94 -28.77 -30.45
C PRO A 98 0.18 -28.03 -29.68
N ASN A 99 1.09 -27.36 -30.40
CA ASN A 99 2.22 -26.67 -29.81
C ASN A 99 1.89 -25.26 -29.33
N VAL A 100 0.77 -24.68 -29.75
CA VAL A 100 0.30 -23.37 -29.28
C VAL A 100 -0.52 -23.55 -28.00
N PRO A 101 -0.07 -23.05 -26.84
CA PRO A 101 -0.78 -23.26 -25.58
C PRO A 101 -1.93 -22.24 -25.43
N GLU A 102 -3.02 -22.45 -26.16
CA GLU A 102 -4.20 -21.57 -26.20
C GLU A 102 -4.82 -21.35 -24.80
N GLY A 103 -4.75 -22.36 -23.92
CA GLY A 103 -5.31 -22.30 -22.57
C GLY A 103 -4.47 -21.55 -21.54
N LEU A 104 -3.21 -21.21 -21.84
CA LEU A 104 -2.29 -20.69 -20.85
C LEU A 104 -2.59 -19.23 -20.47
N LEU A 105 -2.87 -18.38 -21.46
CA LEU A 105 -3.11 -16.95 -21.24
C LEU A 105 -4.37 -16.66 -20.39
N PRO A 106 -5.52 -17.31 -20.67
CA PRO A 106 -6.72 -17.14 -19.85
C PRO A 106 -6.51 -17.65 -18.42
N THR A 107 -5.79 -18.76 -18.27
CA THR A 107 -5.51 -19.38 -16.97
C THR A 107 -4.71 -18.43 -16.07
N VAL A 108 -3.65 -17.79 -16.58
CA VAL A 108 -2.86 -16.80 -15.82
C VAL A 108 -3.72 -15.62 -15.37
N THR A 109 -4.61 -15.12 -16.24
CA THR A 109 -5.50 -14.01 -15.90
C THR A 109 -6.50 -14.38 -14.81
N VAL A 110 -7.07 -15.59 -14.87
CA VAL A 110 -7.95 -16.11 -13.82
C VAL A 110 -7.21 -16.24 -12.49
N PHE A 111 -5.98 -16.76 -12.50
CA PHE A 111 -5.15 -16.84 -11.30
C PHE A 111 -4.87 -15.46 -10.69
N LEU A 112 -4.46 -14.46 -11.49
CA LEU A 112 -4.23 -13.09 -11.02
C LEU A 112 -5.50 -12.46 -10.45
N LYS A 113 -6.66 -12.68 -11.10
CA LYS A 113 -7.95 -12.17 -10.63
C LYS A 113 -8.38 -12.81 -9.31
N LEU A 114 -8.17 -14.11 -9.13
CA LEU A 114 -8.44 -14.80 -7.87
C LEU A 114 -7.53 -14.29 -6.75
N SER A 115 -6.26 -14.05 -7.03
CA SER A 115 -5.31 -13.44 -6.08
C SER A 115 -5.72 -12.02 -5.70
N ALA A 116 -6.10 -11.19 -6.67
CA ALA A 116 -6.61 -9.84 -6.42
C ALA A 116 -7.90 -9.87 -5.57
N LYS A 117 -8.81 -10.82 -5.81
CA LYS A 117 -10.01 -11.02 -4.99
C LYS A 117 -9.66 -11.41 -3.55
N ARG A 118 -8.64 -12.24 -3.34
CA ARG A 118 -8.15 -12.59 -1.99
C ARG A 118 -7.53 -11.39 -1.28
N MET A 119 -6.81 -10.52 -1.99
CA MET A 119 -6.27 -9.27 -1.44
C MET A 119 -7.37 -8.27 -1.07
N ALA A 120 -8.40 -8.13 -1.91
CA ALA A 120 -9.54 -7.28 -1.63
C ALA A 120 -10.31 -7.69 -0.35
N LYS A 121 -10.43 -9.00 -0.09
CA LYS A 121 -10.99 -9.51 1.18
C LYS A 121 -10.17 -9.07 2.41
N LYS A 122 -8.89 -8.75 2.25
CA LYS A 122 -8.00 -8.23 3.29
C LYS A 122 -7.87 -6.70 3.25
N GLN A 123 -8.85 -5.99 2.69
CA GLN A 123 -8.86 -4.52 2.59
C GLN A 123 -7.72 -3.94 1.71
N VAL A 124 -7.15 -4.72 0.80
CA VAL A 124 -6.13 -4.24 -0.16
C VAL A 124 -6.79 -4.10 -1.54
N LEU A 125 -6.94 -2.86 -2.00
CA LEU A 125 -7.51 -2.56 -3.32
C LEU A 125 -6.43 -2.62 -4.41
N VAL A 126 -6.56 -3.62 -5.28
CA VAL A 126 -5.70 -3.77 -6.47
C VAL A 126 -6.34 -3.03 -7.65
N LYS A 127 -5.73 -1.92 -8.10
CA LYS A 127 -6.20 -1.16 -9.27
C LYS A 127 -5.78 -1.77 -10.62
N LYS A 128 -4.64 -2.47 -10.65
CA LYS A 128 -4.06 -3.12 -11.84
C LYS A 128 -3.64 -4.54 -11.49
N LEU A 129 -4.04 -5.54 -12.28
CA LEU A 129 -3.71 -6.94 -12.01
C LEU A 129 -2.21 -7.21 -12.02
N GLU A 130 -1.45 -6.50 -12.86
CA GLU A 130 0.02 -6.55 -12.93
C GLU A 130 0.68 -6.23 -11.57
N ALA A 131 0.06 -5.38 -10.75
CA ALA A 131 0.61 -5.01 -9.44
C ALA A 131 0.67 -6.18 -8.45
N VAL A 132 -0.22 -7.18 -8.60
CA VAL A 132 -0.20 -8.40 -7.78
C VAL A 132 1.08 -9.20 -8.03
N GLU A 133 1.49 -9.25 -9.29
CA GLU A 133 2.72 -9.93 -9.70
C GLU A 133 3.96 -9.14 -9.28
N THR A 134 3.97 -7.82 -9.49
CA THR A 134 5.07 -6.95 -9.06
C THR A 134 5.30 -7.06 -7.55
N LEU A 135 4.24 -7.12 -6.74
CA LEU A 135 4.37 -7.29 -5.29
C LEU A 135 5.03 -8.63 -4.91
N GLY A 136 4.76 -9.69 -5.68
CA GLY A 136 5.38 -11.00 -5.49
C GLY A 136 6.86 -11.06 -5.86
N SER A 137 7.31 -10.22 -6.81
CA SER A 137 8.71 -10.12 -7.23
C SER A 137 9.47 -8.95 -6.60
N THR A 138 8.85 -8.21 -5.68
CA THR A 138 9.47 -7.07 -5.01
C THR A 138 10.53 -7.54 -4.02
N THR A 139 11.77 -7.07 -4.18
CA THR A 139 12.90 -7.38 -3.28
C THR A 139 13.20 -6.27 -2.28
N CYS A 140 12.76 -5.03 -2.55
CA CYS A 140 12.97 -3.87 -1.69
C CYS A 140 11.67 -3.08 -1.52
N ILE A 141 11.32 -2.76 -0.28
CA ILE A 141 10.15 -1.96 0.06
C ILE A 141 10.60 -0.58 0.53
N CYS A 142 10.32 0.43 -0.29
CA CYS A 142 10.47 1.83 0.09
C CYS A 142 9.16 2.30 0.72
N SER A 143 9.13 2.52 2.05
CA SER A 143 7.98 3.07 2.75
C SER A 143 8.26 4.49 3.21
N ASP A 144 7.28 5.38 3.05
CA ASP A 144 7.29 6.67 3.73
C ASP A 144 7.06 6.46 5.25
N LYS A 145 7.55 7.40 6.06
CA LYS A 145 7.40 7.34 7.52
C LYS A 145 6.06 7.92 7.97
N THR A 146 5.73 9.12 7.52
CA THR A 146 4.58 9.87 8.05
C THR A 146 3.30 9.43 7.35
N GLY A 147 2.34 8.89 8.10
CA GLY A 147 1.07 8.40 7.52
C GLY A 147 1.12 6.99 6.93
N ASN A 148 2.30 6.37 6.85
CA ASN A 148 2.48 4.97 6.46
C ASN A 148 3.01 4.14 7.64
N LEU A 149 4.27 4.33 8.06
CA LEU A 149 4.82 3.63 9.24
C LEU A 149 4.28 4.19 10.57
N THR A 150 3.93 5.48 10.57
CA THR A 150 3.41 6.18 11.74
C THR A 150 1.98 6.65 11.48
N GLN A 151 1.17 6.69 12.53
CA GLN A 151 -0.24 7.10 12.45
C GLN A 151 -0.45 8.60 12.19
N ASN A 152 0.61 9.36 11.87
CA ASN A 152 0.61 10.83 11.72
C ASN A 152 -0.07 11.55 12.91
N GLN A 153 0.07 10.98 14.11
CA GLN A 153 -0.48 11.51 15.36
C GLN A 153 0.61 11.48 16.43
N LYS A 154 0.76 12.59 17.15
CA LYS A 154 1.70 12.67 18.27
C LYS A 154 1.07 12.04 19.50
N THR A 155 1.72 11.00 20.03
CA THR A 155 1.30 10.29 21.24
C THR A 155 2.41 10.36 22.29
N ILE A 156 2.03 10.33 23.56
CA ILE A 156 2.99 10.24 24.67
C ILE A 156 3.49 8.81 24.74
N VAL A 157 4.82 8.62 24.74
CA VAL A 157 5.48 7.30 24.74
C VAL A 157 6.11 6.97 26.10
N HIS A 158 6.66 7.96 26.78
CA HIS A 158 7.34 7.76 28.06
C HIS A 158 6.92 8.81 29.10
N LEU A 159 6.90 8.38 30.35
CA LEU A 159 6.72 9.22 31.53
C LEU A 159 7.96 9.09 32.41
N ALA A 160 8.47 10.20 32.93
CA ALA A 160 9.58 10.20 33.88
C ALA A 160 9.09 10.80 35.20
N TYR A 161 9.13 10.00 36.26
CA TYR A 161 8.83 10.42 37.63
C TYR A 161 9.57 9.52 38.62
N ASN A 162 9.77 9.98 39.86
CA ASN A 162 10.49 9.23 40.91
C ASN A 162 11.85 8.66 40.46
N ASN A 163 12.58 9.41 39.63
CA ASN A 163 13.87 9.03 39.06
C ASN A 163 13.85 7.72 38.22
N ALA A 164 12.67 7.35 37.71
CA ALA A 164 12.48 6.20 36.84
C ALA A 164 11.76 6.62 35.54
N LEU A 165 11.99 5.84 34.48
CA LEU A 165 11.34 6.00 33.18
C LEU A 165 10.32 4.88 32.99
N TYR A 166 9.10 5.26 32.67
CA TYR A 166 8.01 4.34 32.40
C TYR A 166 7.52 4.50 30.97
N THR A 167 7.04 3.41 30.37
CA THR A 167 6.55 3.38 29.00
C THR A 167 5.02 3.35 29.02
N THR A 168 4.41 4.17 28.19
CA THR A 168 2.95 4.20 28.03
C THR A 168 2.50 3.14 27.03
N LYS A 169 1.19 2.84 27.03
CA LYS A 169 0.62 1.91 26.06
C LYS A 169 0.81 2.46 24.63
N THR A 170 1.63 1.78 23.85
CA THR A 170 1.80 2.01 22.41
C THR A 170 1.24 0.83 21.62
N ALA A 171 1.22 0.91 20.28
CA ALA A 171 0.77 -0.20 19.45
C ALA A 171 1.62 -1.48 19.60
N ALA A 172 2.86 -1.35 20.10
CA ALA A 172 3.83 -2.44 20.22
C ALA A 172 4.15 -2.84 21.68
N THR A 173 3.73 -2.06 22.68
CA THR A 173 4.16 -2.25 24.07
C THR A 173 3.05 -1.91 25.05
N GLU A 174 2.89 -2.75 26.08
CA GLU A 174 1.97 -2.50 27.17
C GLU A 174 2.48 -1.39 28.11
N ALA A 175 1.56 -0.76 28.85
CA ALA A 175 1.91 0.28 29.80
C ALA A 175 2.62 -0.33 31.03
N THR A 176 3.73 0.28 31.45
CA THR A 176 4.50 -0.16 32.63
C THR A 176 4.36 0.74 33.85
N PHE A 177 3.51 1.78 33.78
CA PHE A 177 3.27 2.70 34.89
C PHE A 177 1.95 2.39 35.61
N ASP A 178 1.92 2.66 36.92
CA ASP A 178 0.71 2.58 37.73
C ASP A 178 0.00 3.94 37.78
N THR A 179 -1.32 3.92 37.53
CA THR A 179 -2.18 5.11 37.54
C THR A 179 -2.54 5.57 38.96
N GLN A 180 -2.38 4.71 39.97
CA GLN A 180 -2.75 5.03 41.35
C GLN A 180 -1.73 5.92 42.08
N VAL A 181 -0.50 5.98 41.57
CA VAL A 181 0.59 6.79 42.14
C VAL A 181 0.21 8.27 42.13
N SER A 182 0.36 8.94 43.28
CA SER A 182 0.04 10.37 43.46
C SER A 182 0.77 11.26 42.46
N CYS A 183 2.05 11.00 42.21
CA CYS A 183 2.86 11.74 41.22
C CYS A 183 2.26 11.68 39.80
N VAL A 184 1.70 10.54 39.40
CA VAL A 184 1.06 10.39 38.08
C VAL A 184 -0.22 11.21 38.04
N LYS A 185 -1.05 11.17 39.09
CA LYS A 185 -2.27 11.99 39.19
C LYS A 185 -1.95 13.49 39.12
N GLU A 186 -0.88 13.94 39.77
CA GLU A 186 -0.41 15.33 39.69
C GLU A 186 0.12 15.69 38.30
N LEU A 187 0.90 14.81 37.67
CA LEU A 187 1.42 15.02 36.32
C LEU A 187 0.28 15.13 35.29
N LEU A 188 -0.74 14.28 35.40
CA LEU A 188 -1.94 14.31 34.58
C LEU A 188 -2.74 15.60 34.82
N CYS A 189 -2.85 16.04 36.08
CA CYS A 189 -3.49 17.30 36.45
C CYS A 189 -2.75 18.51 35.83
N ILE A 190 -1.41 18.51 35.85
CA ILE A 190 -0.61 19.53 35.17
C ILE A 190 -0.86 19.48 33.67
N GLY A 191 -0.79 18.29 33.04
CA GLY A 191 -1.01 18.13 31.60
C GLY A 191 -2.40 18.58 31.13
N ALA A 192 -3.45 18.30 31.91
CA ALA A 192 -4.82 18.68 31.65
C ALA A 192 -5.05 20.20 31.75
N ASN A 193 -4.50 20.84 32.79
CA ASN A 193 -4.73 22.26 33.07
C ASN A 193 -3.77 23.19 32.31
N CYS A 194 -2.51 22.79 32.13
CA CYS A 194 -1.54 23.49 31.28
C CYS A 194 -1.72 23.13 29.79
N ALA A 195 -2.94 23.16 29.27
CA ALA A 195 -3.20 22.98 27.85
C ALA A 195 -4.37 23.88 27.43
N LYS A 196 -4.23 24.55 26.28
CA LYS A 196 -5.34 25.27 25.64
C LYS A 196 -6.14 24.34 24.75
N ALA A 197 -5.57 23.19 24.37
CA ALA A 197 -6.25 22.19 23.58
C ALA A 197 -7.59 21.75 24.19
N MET A 198 -8.61 21.69 23.35
CA MET A 198 -9.95 21.21 23.69
C MET A 198 -10.44 20.18 22.68
N PHE A 199 -11.18 19.18 23.15
CA PHE A 199 -11.91 18.28 22.25
C PHE A 199 -12.97 19.08 21.49
N ASP A 200 -13.09 18.83 20.19
CA ASP A 200 -14.05 19.55 19.35
C ASP A 200 -15.48 19.15 19.72
N ALA A 201 -16.30 20.10 20.17
CA ALA A 201 -17.65 19.86 20.70
C ALA A 201 -18.58 19.27 19.63
N LYS A 202 -18.38 19.61 18.35
CA LYS A 202 -19.15 19.05 17.23
C LYS A 202 -18.93 17.54 17.08
N HIS A 203 -17.72 17.07 17.36
CA HIS A 203 -17.38 15.65 17.29
C HIS A 203 -17.72 14.86 18.57
N LEU A 204 -18.13 15.55 19.64
CA LEU A 204 -18.55 14.91 20.89
C LEU A 204 -20.02 14.41 20.82
N GLY A 205 -20.86 15.07 20.02
CA GLY A 205 -22.29 14.73 19.85
C GLY A 205 -22.58 13.67 18.78
N ASP A 206 -21.71 13.54 17.77
CA ASP A 206 -22.04 12.72 16.59
C ASP A 206 -21.66 11.23 16.71
N THR A 207 -20.84 10.80 17.67
CA THR A 207 -20.54 9.36 17.88
C THR A 207 -19.83 9.11 19.24
N PRO A 208 -20.53 8.67 20.32
CA PRO A 208 -19.89 8.28 21.58
C PRO A 208 -19.00 7.02 21.44
N GLU A 209 -19.10 6.31 20.33
CA GLU A 209 -18.37 5.06 20.05
C GLU A 209 -16.93 5.25 19.54
N LYS A 210 -16.51 6.47 19.19
CA LYS A 210 -15.14 6.69 18.69
C LYS A 210 -14.11 6.62 19.81
N SER A 211 -13.04 5.88 19.55
CA SER A 211 -11.88 5.78 20.44
C SER A 211 -11.30 7.17 20.73
N ILE A 212 -10.73 7.37 21.93
CA ILE A 212 -10.17 8.66 22.35
C ILE A 212 -9.09 9.16 21.37
N ASP A 213 -8.38 8.25 20.72
CA ASP A 213 -7.34 8.57 19.75
C ASP A 213 -7.89 9.16 18.44
N GLU A 214 -9.11 8.82 18.04
CA GLU A 214 -9.73 9.34 16.82
C GLU A 214 -10.45 10.68 17.03
N ARG A 215 -10.67 11.07 18.28
CA ARG A 215 -11.33 12.33 18.61
C ARG A 215 -10.50 13.52 18.13
N LYS A 216 -11.15 14.45 17.45
CA LYS A 216 -10.52 15.68 16.99
C LYS A 216 -10.28 16.62 18.16
N VAL A 217 -9.07 17.18 18.20
CA VAL A 217 -8.65 18.13 19.23
C VAL A 217 -8.25 19.43 18.54
N ASN A 218 -8.81 20.54 19.02
CA ASN A 218 -8.45 21.88 18.59
C ASN A 218 -7.29 22.36 19.45
N GLY A 219 -6.07 22.35 18.89
CA GLY A 219 -4.85 22.76 19.56
C GLY A 219 -3.62 22.20 18.85
N ASP A 220 -2.43 22.58 19.31
CA ASP A 220 -1.17 22.08 18.74
C ASP A 220 -1.02 20.57 18.96
N ALA A 221 -0.34 19.89 18.03
CA ALA A 221 -0.18 18.43 18.06
C ALA A 221 0.43 17.91 19.38
N SER A 222 1.32 18.68 20.01
CA SER A 222 1.90 18.31 21.31
C SER A 222 0.88 18.41 22.46
N GLU A 223 0.03 19.45 22.47
CA GLU A 223 -1.02 19.59 23.47
C GLU A 223 -2.12 18.55 23.26
N ALA A 224 -2.47 18.26 22.00
CA ALA A 224 -3.43 17.23 21.66
C ALA A 224 -2.98 15.84 22.13
N GLY A 225 -1.68 15.52 21.99
CA GLY A 225 -1.12 14.26 22.50
C GLY A 225 -1.23 14.14 24.02
N ILE A 226 -0.94 15.21 24.77
CA ILE A 226 -1.09 15.26 26.23
C ILE A 226 -2.57 15.12 26.62
N LEU A 227 -3.46 15.85 25.94
CA LEU A 227 -4.89 15.84 26.23
C LEU A 227 -5.51 14.45 26.04
N LYS A 228 -5.22 13.80 24.89
CA LYS A 228 -5.68 12.44 24.60
C LYS A 228 -5.12 11.42 25.58
N PHE A 229 -3.85 11.58 25.97
CA PHE A 229 -3.22 10.71 26.96
C PHE A 229 -3.89 10.85 28.33
N SER A 230 -4.15 12.08 28.79
CA SER A 230 -4.82 12.32 30.06
C SER A 230 -6.24 11.77 30.07
N GLU A 231 -7.03 12.01 29.02
CA GLU A 231 -8.42 11.56 28.90
C GLU A 231 -8.56 10.02 28.96
N LYS A 232 -7.55 9.26 28.52
CA LYS A 232 -7.54 7.79 28.63
C LYS A 232 -7.47 7.28 30.06
N ILE A 233 -6.92 8.07 30.98
CA ILE A 233 -6.71 7.67 32.38
C ILE A 233 -7.76 8.32 33.28
N THR A 234 -7.94 9.63 33.14
CA THR A 234 -8.86 10.43 33.94
C THR A 234 -9.52 11.48 33.07
N SER A 235 -10.81 11.72 33.27
CA SER A 235 -11.55 12.74 32.52
C SER A 235 -10.93 14.13 32.69
N VAL A 236 -10.51 14.73 31.59
CA VAL A 236 -9.89 16.06 31.57
C VAL A 236 -10.91 17.14 31.90
N SER A 237 -12.17 16.98 31.49
CA SER A 237 -13.22 17.92 31.83
C SER A 237 -13.46 17.99 33.34
N ALA A 238 -13.45 16.85 34.03
CA ALA A 238 -13.55 16.80 35.49
C ALA A 238 -12.36 17.49 36.18
N ILE A 239 -11.13 17.25 35.71
CA ILE A 239 -9.93 17.91 36.25
C ILE A 239 -10.02 19.43 36.07
N ARG A 240 -10.43 19.90 34.89
CA ARG A 240 -10.57 21.33 34.58
C ARG A 240 -11.72 21.98 35.35
N ALA A 241 -12.83 21.27 35.57
CA ALA A 241 -13.94 21.76 36.39
C ALA A 241 -13.51 21.98 37.85
N HIS A 242 -12.70 21.08 38.40
CA HIS A 242 -12.15 21.21 39.75
C HIS A 242 -11.02 22.26 39.86
N ASN A 243 -10.39 22.64 38.75
CA ASN A 243 -9.29 23.60 38.72
C ASN A 243 -9.65 24.76 37.77
N THR A 244 -10.53 25.66 38.22
CA THR A 244 -10.99 26.79 37.40
C THR A 244 -9.83 27.73 37.10
N GLN A 245 -9.52 27.94 35.82
CA GLN A 245 -8.42 28.81 35.41
C GLN A 245 -8.70 30.28 35.74
N VAL A 246 -7.79 30.93 36.45
CA VAL A 246 -7.84 32.35 36.84
C VAL A 246 -6.97 33.19 35.92
N SER A 247 -5.76 32.71 35.61
CA SER A 247 -4.80 33.42 34.76
C SER A 247 -3.93 32.45 33.97
N THR A 248 -3.52 32.84 32.77
CA THR A 248 -2.63 32.06 31.92
C THR A 248 -1.57 32.94 31.26
N ILE A 249 -0.34 32.45 31.27
CA ILE A 249 0.75 32.95 30.43
C ILE A 249 0.90 31.94 29.29
N PRO A 250 0.53 32.30 28.05
CA PRO A 250 0.64 31.39 26.91
C PRO A 250 2.10 31.03 26.64
N PHE A 251 2.31 29.92 25.93
CA PHE A 251 3.63 29.57 25.45
C PHE A 251 4.19 30.69 24.55
N ASN A 252 5.39 31.14 24.84
CA ASN A 252 6.15 32.08 24.01
C ASN A 252 7.55 31.51 23.76
N PHE A 253 8.05 31.59 22.53
CA PHE A 253 9.38 31.12 22.14
C PHE A 253 10.53 31.80 22.88
N ALA A 254 10.35 33.06 23.31
CA ALA A 254 11.33 33.76 24.14
C ALA A 254 11.44 33.12 25.53
N ASN A 255 10.28 32.88 26.17
CA ASN A 255 10.20 32.37 27.54
C ASN A 255 10.33 30.84 27.63
N LYS A 256 10.00 30.12 26.55
CA LYS A 256 10.15 28.65 26.43
C LYS A 256 9.30 27.83 27.40
N PHE A 257 8.27 28.44 27.99
CA PHE A 257 7.32 27.82 28.91
C PHE A 257 5.91 28.41 28.78
N MET A 258 4.93 27.70 29.34
CA MET A 258 3.54 28.09 29.55
C MET A 258 3.19 27.91 31.03
N ILE A 259 2.44 28.85 31.60
CA ILE A 259 1.98 28.80 33.00
C ILE A 259 0.47 28.98 33.04
N THR A 260 -0.18 28.27 33.96
CA THR A 260 -1.59 28.47 34.31
C THR A 260 -1.74 28.55 35.82
N ILE A 261 -2.58 29.46 36.28
CA ILE A 261 -2.95 29.61 37.68
C ILE A 261 -4.42 29.24 37.77
N ASN A 262 -4.73 28.21 38.56
CA ASN A 262 -6.06 27.66 38.67
C ASN A 262 -6.51 27.70 40.13
N LYS A 263 -7.77 28.08 40.37
CA LYS A 263 -8.42 28.02 41.68
C LYS A 263 -8.92 26.60 41.91
N VAL A 264 -8.58 26.01 43.05
CA VAL A 264 -8.96 24.64 43.40
C VAL A 264 -10.34 24.63 44.06
N ALA A 265 -11.25 23.79 43.59
CA ALA A 265 -12.63 23.67 44.09
C ALA A 265 -12.74 22.87 45.41
N ASP A 266 -11.88 23.16 46.39
CA ASP A 266 -11.76 22.44 47.68
C ASP A 266 -12.30 23.28 48.87
N GLY A 267 -13.22 24.21 48.60
CA GLY A 267 -13.82 25.11 49.60
C GLY A 267 -12.89 26.20 50.15
N GLY A 268 -11.57 26.08 50.01
CA GLY A 268 -10.57 27.09 50.39
C GLY A 268 -10.11 27.99 49.23
N ASP A 269 -9.43 29.10 49.56
CA ASP A 269 -8.92 30.07 48.57
C ASP A 269 -7.53 29.69 48.01
N ARG A 270 -7.32 28.38 47.79
CA ARG A 270 -6.03 27.85 47.33
C ARG A 270 -5.88 28.02 45.82
N LEU A 271 -4.77 28.64 45.43
CA LEU A 271 -4.34 28.73 44.03
C LEU A 271 -3.29 27.66 43.73
N ARG A 272 -3.47 26.97 42.60
CA ARG A 272 -2.53 26.00 42.05
C ARG A 272 -1.88 26.58 40.80
N LEU A 273 -0.57 26.74 40.85
CA LEU A 273 0.25 27.11 39.69
C LEU A 273 0.73 25.84 38.99
N CYS A 274 0.42 25.71 37.70
CA CYS A 274 0.93 24.64 36.84
C CYS A 274 1.82 25.26 35.76
N MET A 275 2.89 24.57 35.39
CA MET A 275 3.85 25.00 34.38
C MET A 275 4.24 23.84 33.48
N LYS A 276 4.39 24.12 32.18
CA LYS A 276 5.05 23.21 31.23
C LYS A 276 6.01 23.99 30.34
N GLY A 277 7.05 23.35 29.83
CA GLY A 277 7.98 23.99 28.92
C GLY A 277 9.16 23.09 28.57
N LEU A 278 10.21 23.70 28.03
CA LEU A 278 11.48 23.00 27.83
C LEU A 278 12.03 22.50 29.16
N LEU A 279 12.63 21.30 29.14
CA LEU A 279 13.10 20.59 30.34
C LEU A 279 14.02 21.47 31.20
N ASN A 280 15.02 22.09 30.59
CA ASN A 280 15.99 22.95 31.28
C ASN A 280 15.34 24.16 31.97
N MET A 281 14.31 24.74 31.36
CA MET A 281 13.60 25.90 31.94
C MET A 281 12.67 25.49 33.07
N SER A 282 11.94 24.39 32.88
CA SER A 282 11.04 23.85 33.91
C SER A 282 11.83 23.39 35.14
N TRP A 283 13.00 22.80 34.95
CA TRP A 283 13.88 22.37 36.04
C TRP A 283 14.45 23.54 36.85
N ARG A 284 14.94 24.60 36.18
CA ARG A 284 15.40 25.82 36.85
C ARG A 284 14.29 26.51 37.64
N GLY A 285 13.08 26.56 37.09
CA GLY A 285 11.91 27.09 37.78
C GLY A 285 11.56 26.30 39.04
N ALA A 286 11.61 24.97 38.97
CA ALA A 286 11.38 24.09 40.12
C ALA A 286 12.43 24.30 41.23
N GLN A 287 13.72 24.39 40.89
CA GLN A 287 14.80 24.67 41.85
C GLN A 287 14.69 26.05 42.51
N ALA A 288 14.24 27.06 41.76
CA ALA A 288 14.01 28.39 42.31
C ALA A 288 12.82 28.42 43.29
N SER A 289 11.79 27.60 43.04
CA SER A 289 10.65 27.45 43.95
C SER A 289 10.99 26.68 45.22
N SER A 290 11.80 25.61 45.14
CA SER A 290 12.20 24.83 46.32
C SER A 290 13.10 25.62 47.27
N ARG A 291 13.99 26.48 46.73
CA ARG A 291 14.85 27.37 47.53
C ARG A 291 14.13 28.48 48.29
N ARG A 292 12.88 28.81 47.93
CA ARG A 292 12.06 29.82 48.64
C ARG A 292 11.13 29.23 49.71
N ARG A 293 11.08 27.90 49.87
CA ARG A 293 10.32 27.22 50.93
C ARG A 293 11.16 26.83 52.14
N VAL A 294 12.44 27.22 52.16
CA VAL A 294 13.34 27.16 53.33
C VAL A 294 13.56 28.60 53.79
#